data_AF-R1CZ71-F1
#
_entry.id   AF-R1CZ71-F1
#
_cell.length_a   1.000
_cell.length_b   1.000
_cell.length_c   1.000
_cell.angle_alpha   90.00
_cell.angle_beta   90.00
_cell.angle_gamma   90.00
#
_symmetry.space_group_name_H-M   'P 1'
#
loop_
_entity.id
_entity.type
_entity.pdbx_description
1 polymer ?
#
loop_
_entity_poly.entity_id
_entity_poly.type
_entity_poly.pdbx_seq_one_letter_code
_entity_poly.pdbx_strand_id
1 'polypeptide(L)'
;MLIADKHRLENQTKVKLLAIRETELELYVQNCRQVGFVAAIIGGLAYFSFLYTKRDYYQEAHWFARVLYVTGLTCTMSLALTIVLGTTTIAMLGPGLALRGPDGSMNTAVDGILLEFELASRLFSRCVQALMLTALAYFYLHHTGYWSTPLLLTALLYGLPRTVTLPSTSSHASTLARRHPRAARTRRSLC
;
A
#
# COMPACT_ATOMS: atom_id res chain seq x y z
N MET A 1 -3.09 50.62 15.39
CA MET A 1 -3.52 50.29 14.00
C MET A 1 -2.56 49.31 13.34
N LEU A 2 -1.24 49.61 13.29
CA LEU A 2 -0.19 48.72 12.73
C LEU A 2 -0.18 47.26 13.25
N ILE A 3 -0.45 47.04 14.54
CA ILE A 3 -0.51 45.70 15.14
C ILE A 3 -1.69 44.88 14.57
N ALA A 4 -2.81 45.52 14.25
CA ALA A 4 -3.98 44.85 13.69
C ALA A 4 -3.73 44.40 12.24
N ASP A 5 -3.05 45.21 11.43
CA ASP A 5 -2.67 44.84 10.06
C ASP A 5 -1.70 43.67 10.04
N LYS A 6 -0.74 43.64 10.98
CA LYS A 6 0.16 42.50 11.16
C LYS A 6 -0.61 41.22 11.47
N HIS A 7 -1.53 41.25 12.44
CA HIS A 7 -2.34 40.07 12.76
C HIS A 7 -3.25 39.64 11.62
N ARG A 8 -3.77 40.58 10.82
CA ARG A 8 -4.54 40.26 9.62
C ARG A 8 -3.70 39.50 8.59
N LEU A 9 -2.48 39.95 8.34
CA LEU A 9 -1.54 39.26 7.45
C LEU A 9 -1.16 37.87 7.97
N GLU A 10 -0.87 37.74 9.26
CA GLU A 10 -0.58 36.44 9.90
C GLU A 10 -1.76 35.47 9.81
N ASN A 11 -2.99 35.96 9.97
CA ASN A 11 -4.17 35.11 9.84
C ASN A 11 -4.43 34.74 8.38
N GLN A 12 -4.23 35.66 7.43
CA GLN A 12 -4.36 35.36 6.01
C GLN A 12 -3.36 34.31 5.54
N THR A 13 -2.11 34.35 6.01
CA THR A 13 -1.11 33.33 5.67
C THR A 13 -1.45 31.97 6.30
N LYS A 14 -1.91 31.95 7.55
CA LYS A 14 -2.39 30.71 8.21
C LYS A 14 -3.53 30.05 7.43
N VAL A 15 -4.52 30.83 7.00
CA VAL A 15 -5.66 30.32 6.21
C VAL A 15 -5.21 29.73 4.87
N LYS A 16 -4.31 30.42 4.15
CA LYS A 16 -3.76 29.91 2.89
C LYS A 16 -2.98 28.60 3.08
N LEU A 17 -2.22 28.48 4.16
CA LEU A 17 -1.46 27.27 4.45
C LEU A 17 -2.39 26.09 4.78
N LEU A 18 -3.46 26.32 5.54
CA LEU A 18 -4.48 25.29 5.81
C LEU A 18 -5.15 24.79 4.53
N ALA A 19 -5.51 25.71 3.62
CA ALA A 19 -6.11 25.34 2.34
C ALA A 19 -5.20 24.41 1.51
N ILE A 20 -3.89 24.68 1.47
CA ILE A 20 -2.91 23.83 0.78
C ILE A 20 -2.89 22.42 1.39
N ARG A 21 -2.86 22.33 2.73
CA ARG A 21 -2.85 21.04 3.44
C ARG A 21 -4.12 20.24 3.26
N GLU A 22 -5.27 20.90 3.16
CA GLU A 22 -6.53 20.26 2.81
C GLU A 22 -6.46 19.67 1.39
N THR A 23 -5.89 20.39 0.43
CA THR A 23 -5.73 19.87 -0.93
C THR A 23 -4.77 18.67 -0.99
N GLU A 24 -3.67 18.71 -0.22
CA GLU A 24 -2.74 17.58 -0.08
C GLU A 24 -3.42 16.36 0.54
N LEU A 25 -4.23 16.57 1.58
CA LEU A 25 -4.99 15.52 2.25
C LEU A 25 -5.92 14.81 1.26
N GLU A 26 -6.70 15.57 0.49
CA GLU A 26 -7.61 15.04 -0.53
C GLU A 26 -6.86 14.23 -1.59
N LEU A 27 -5.70 14.73 -2.06
CA LEU A 27 -4.84 14.03 -3.02
C LEU A 27 -4.41 12.65 -2.49
N TYR A 28 -3.94 12.56 -1.25
CA TYR A 28 -3.50 11.28 -0.67
C TYR A 28 -4.66 10.32 -0.44
N VAL A 29 -5.82 10.81 0.00
CA VAL A 29 -7.03 9.98 0.18
C VAL A 29 -7.50 9.43 -1.17
N GLN A 30 -7.48 10.25 -2.22
CA GLN A 30 -7.83 9.79 -3.57
C GLN A 30 -6.84 8.72 -4.06
N ASN A 31 -5.54 8.91 -3.86
CA ASN A 31 -4.52 7.91 -4.21
C ASN A 31 -4.70 6.61 -3.43
N CYS A 32 -5.00 6.67 -2.13
CA CYS A 32 -5.30 5.48 -1.32
C CYS A 32 -6.50 4.71 -1.87
N ARG A 33 -7.57 5.41 -2.28
CA ARG A 33 -8.74 4.78 -2.91
C ARG A 33 -8.39 4.05 -4.20
N GLN A 34 -7.58 4.66 -5.06
CA GLN A 34 -7.14 4.04 -6.32
C GLN A 34 -6.32 2.78 -6.05
N VAL A 35 -5.33 2.85 -5.15
CA VAL A 35 -4.52 1.68 -4.76
C VAL A 35 -5.38 0.57 -4.15
N GLY A 36 -6.34 0.93 -3.29
CA GLY A 36 -7.28 -0.02 -2.70
C GLY A 36 -8.14 -0.73 -3.76
N PHE A 37 -8.63 0.00 -4.77
CA PHE A 37 -9.42 -0.58 -5.86
C PHE A 37 -8.61 -1.59 -6.71
N VAL A 38 -7.39 -1.22 -7.10
CA VAL A 38 -6.51 -2.12 -7.87
C VAL A 38 -6.12 -3.35 -7.05
N ALA A 39 -5.85 -3.19 -5.75
CA ALA A 39 -5.58 -4.30 -4.86
C ALA A 39 -6.79 -5.26 -4.74
N ALA A 40 -8.01 -4.73 -4.66
CA ALA A 40 -9.23 -5.54 -4.63
C ALA A 40 -9.39 -6.37 -5.92
N ILE A 41 -9.13 -5.77 -7.09
CA ILE A 41 -9.16 -6.49 -8.37
C ILE A 41 -8.12 -7.61 -8.40
N ILE A 42 -6.89 -7.36 -7.95
CA ILE A 42 -5.83 -8.37 -7.89
C ILE A 42 -6.25 -9.54 -6.98
N GLY A 43 -6.85 -9.26 -5.82
CA GLY A 43 -7.38 -10.29 -4.92
C GLY A 43 -8.49 -11.12 -5.57
N GLY A 44 -9.40 -10.48 -6.30
CA GLY A 44 -10.46 -11.16 -7.05
C GLY A 44 -9.91 -12.03 -8.19
N LEU A 45 -8.94 -11.54 -8.95
CA LEU A 45 -8.27 -12.31 -10.00
C LEU A 45 -7.58 -13.56 -9.43
N ALA A 46 -6.88 -13.43 -8.29
CA ALA A 46 -6.26 -14.57 -7.62
C ALA A 46 -7.28 -15.64 -7.22
N TYR A 47 -8.47 -15.23 -6.74
CA TYR A 47 -9.57 -16.14 -6.44
C TYR A 47 -10.10 -16.85 -7.70
N PHE A 48 -10.33 -16.10 -8.79
CA PHE A 48 -10.79 -16.70 -10.05
C PHE A 48 -9.76 -17.67 -10.63
N SER A 49 -8.46 -17.37 -10.55
CA SER A 49 -7.40 -18.31 -10.94
C SER A 49 -7.48 -19.62 -10.16
N PHE A 50 -7.76 -19.54 -8.86
CA PHE A 50 -7.97 -20.74 -8.04
C PHE A 50 -9.21 -21.53 -8.48
N LEU A 51 -10.32 -20.85 -8.75
CA LEU A 51 -11.61 -21.48 -9.08
C LEU A 51 -11.62 -22.17 -10.45
N TYR A 52 -11.00 -21.56 -11.47
CA TYR A 52 -11.01 -22.09 -12.84
C TYR A 52 -9.97 -23.21 -13.09
N THR A 53 -9.06 -23.45 -12.14
CA THR A 53 -8.05 -24.51 -12.28
C THR A 53 -8.68 -25.88 -12.03
N LYS A 54 -8.79 -26.70 -13.09
CA LYS A 54 -9.42 -28.04 -13.04
C LYS A 54 -8.66 -29.00 -12.10
N ARG A 55 -9.40 -29.90 -11.43
CA ARG A 55 -8.85 -30.85 -10.44
C ARG A 55 -7.81 -31.80 -11.02
N ASP A 56 -8.01 -32.23 -12.28
CA ASP A 56 -7.14 -33.18 -12.97
C ASP A 56 -5.69 -32.66 -13.12
N TYR A 57 -5.54 -31.33 -13.15
CA TYR A 57 -4.25 -30.65 -13.24
C TYR A 57 -3.34 -30.85 -12.02
N TYR A 58 -3.93 -31.13 -10.85
CA TYR A 58 -3.19 -31.29 -9.61
C TYR A 58 -2.66 -32.71 -9.37
N GLN A 59 -3.09 -33.69 -10.16
CA GLN A 59 -2.72 -35.09 -9.98
C GLN A 59 -1.42 -35.45 -10.69
N GLU A 60 -1.12 -34.83 -11.82
CA GLU A 60 0.09 -35.12 -12.61
C GLU A 60 1.31 -34.26 -12.24
N ALA A 61 1.12 -33.23 -11.39
CA ALA A 61 2.17 -32.28 -11.04
C ALA A 61 3.02 -32.72 -9.84
N HIS A 62 4.28 -32.29 -9.83
CA HIS A 62 5.15 -32.39 -8.66
C HIS A 62 4.52 -31.71 -7.43
N TRP A 63 4.61 -32.38 -6.27
CA TRP A 63 4.02 -31.91 -5.02
C TRP A 63 4.47 -30.49 -4.64
N PHE A 64 5.74 -30.15 -4.89
CA PHE A 64 6.32 -28.86 -4.57
C PHE A 64 5.66 -27.71 -5.34
N ALA A 65 5.46 -27.87 -6.65
CA ALA A 65 4.87 -26.85 -7.49
C ALA A 65 3.38 -26.63 -7.17
N ARG A 66 2.67 -27.71 -6.82
CA ARG A 66 1.29 -27.67 -6.33
C ARG A 66 1.17 -26.89 -5.02
N VAL A 67 2.03 -27.19 -4.04
CA VAL A 67 2.03 -26.45 -2.76
C VAL A 67 2.33 -24.98 -3.01
N LEU A 68 3.36 -24.68 -3.80
CA LEU A 68 3.78 -23.31 -4.09
C LEU A 68 2.67 -22.50 -4.79
N TYR A 69 1.96 -23.09 -5.73
CA TYR A 69 0.82 -22.44 -6.41
C TYR A 69 -0.31 -22.09 -5.43
N VAL A 70 -0.74 -23.05 -4.59
CA VAL A 70 -1.84 -22.84 -3.64
C VAL A 70 -1.44 -21.86 -2.54
N THR A 71 -0.23 -21.98 -1.98
CA THR A 71 0.28 -21.04 -0.96
C THR A 71 0.52 -19.66 -1.52
N GLY A 72 0.96 -19.56 -2.79
CA GLY A 72 1.16 -18.29 -3.48
C GLY A 72 -0.15 -17.53 -3.69
N LEU A 73 -1.20 -18.21 -4.18
CA LEU A 73 -2.51 -17.59 -4.38
C LEU A 73 -3.14 -17.13 -3.06
N THR A 74 -3.11 -17.98 -2.03
CA THR A 74 -3.63 -17.64 -0.70
C THR A 74 -2.87 -16.48 -0.06
N CYS A 75 -1.54 -16.44 -0.20
CA CYS A 75 -0.72 -15.31 0.24
C CYS A 75 -1.10 -14.01 -0.51
N THR A 76 -1.21 -14.04 -1.84
CA THR A 76 -1.65 -12.88 -2.63
C THR A 76 -3.03 -12.38 -2.20
N MET A 77 -4.00 -13.28 -1.98
CA MET A 77 -5.32 -12.90 -1.50
C MET A 77 -5.28 -12.26 -0.12
N SER A 78 -4.49 -12.81 0.81
CA SER A 78 -4.35 -12.25 2.18
C SER A 78 -3.72 -10.85 2.18
N LEU A 79 -2.68 -10.65 1.36
CA LEU A 79 -2.02 -9.35 1.19
C LEU A 79 -2.95 -8.34 0.53
N ALA A 80 -3.69 -8.74 -0.50
CA ALA A 80 -4.68 -7.90 -1.17
C ALA A 80 -5.76 -7.40 -0.18
N LEU A 81 -6.32 -8.30 0.65
CA LEU A 81 -7.30 -7.92 1.67
C LEU A 81 -6.70 -6.99 2.72
N THR A 82 -5.46 -7.22 3.15
CA THR A 82 -4.78 -6.34 4.11
C THR A 82 -4.58 -4.93 3.55
N ILE A 83 -4.24 -4.80 2.26
CA ILE A 83 -4.10 -3.51 1.57
C ILE A 83 -5.46 -2.82 1.45
N VAL A 84 -6.53 -3.54 1.11
CA VAL A 84 -7.89 -2.98 1.02
C VAL A 84 -8.36 -2.48 2.38
N LEU A 85 -8.15 -3.24 3.46
CA LEU A 85 -8.48 -2.81 4.81
C LEU A 85 -7.62 -1.62 5.26
N GLY A 86 -6.32 -1.64 4.96
CA GLY A 86 -5.40 -0.53 5.27
C GLY A 86 -5.79 0.76 4.55
N THR A 87 -6.01 0.70 3.24
CA THR A 87 -6.39 1.87 2.44
C THR A 87 -7.78 2.42 2.79
N THR A 88 -8.75 1.56 3.12
CA THR A 88 -10.08 2.02 3.55
C THR A 88 -10.06 2.65 4.93
N THR A 89 -9.30 2.10 5.89
CA THR A 89 -9.14 2.70 7.22
C THR A 89 -8.45 4.07 7.14
N ILE A 90 -7.41 4.23 6.31
CA ILE A 90 -6.74 5.52 6.08
C ILE A 90 -7.71 6.53 5.44
N ALA A 91 -8.45 6.12 4.41
CA ALA A 91 -9.38 7.00 3.71
C ALA A 91 -10.55 7.48 4.58
N MET A 92 -10.97 6.69 5.59
CA MET A 92 -12.04 7.06 6.52
C MET A 92 -11.52 7.85 7.73
N LEU A 93 -10.42 7.42 8.35
CA LEU A 93 -9.91 8.02 9.59
C LEU A 93 -9.08 9.29 9.34
N GLY A 94 -8.37 9.36 8.21
CA GLY A 94 -7.53 10.50 7.82
C GLY A 94 -8.26 11.84 7.88
N PRO A 95 -9.34 12.04 7.10
CA PRO A 95 -10.10 13.29 7.14
C PRO A 95 -10.81 13.53 8.47
N GLY A 96 -11.20 12.46 9.18
CA GLY A 96 -11.82 12.57 10.50
C GLY A 96 -10.90 13.22 11.55
N LEU A 97 -9.60 12.88 11.52
CA LEU A 97 -8.58 13.47 12.41
C LEU A 97 -8.19 14.90 12.00
N ALA A 98 -8.29 15.23 10.72
CA ALA A 98 -8.03 16.57 10.21
C ALA A 98 -9.11 17.57 10.64
N LEU A 99 -10.39 17.17 10.58
CA LEU A 99 -11.53 18.05 10.85
C LEU A 99 -11.92 18.16 12.33
N ARG A 100 -11.64 17.13 13.15
CA ARG A 100 -12.06 17.06 14.56
C ARG A 100 -10.92 17.26 15.56
N GLY A 101 -9.69 17.43 15.07
CA GLY A 101 -8.53 17.62 15.92
C GLY A 101 -8.39 19.06 16.44
N PRO A 102 -7.60 19.28 17.50
CA PRO A 102 -7.23 20.62 17.95
C PRO A 102 -6.47 21.40 16.85
N ASP A 103 -6.41 22.72 16.95
CA ASP A 103 -5.70 23.57 15.99
C ASP A 103 -4.25 23.05 15.75
N GLY A 104 -3.92 22.84 14.47
CA GLY A 104 -2.65 22.25 14.04
C GLY A 104 -2.67 20.73 13.80
N SER A 105 -3.76 20.03 14.17
CA SER A 105 -3.94 18.58 13.92
C SER A 105 -3.91 18.22 12.43
N MET A 106 -4.32 19.15 11.54
CA MET A 106 -4.28 18.98 10.08
C MET A 106 -2.89 18.56 9.60
N ASN A 107 -1.82 19.21 10.08
CA ASN A 107 -0.45 18.89 9.67
C ASN A 107 -0.06 17.47 10.09
N THR A 108 -0.39 17.09 11.32
CA THR A 108 -0.09 15.75 11.85
C THR A 108 -0.88 14.66 11.14
N ALA A 109 -2.13 14.94 10.75
CA ALA A 109 -2.96 14.02 9.98
C ALA A 109 -2.38 13.77 8.57
N VAL A 110 -1.96 14.83 7.86
CA VAL A 110 -1.32 14.71 6.54
C VAL A 110 -0.03 13.91 6.62
N ASP A 111 0.85 14.20 7.59
CA ASP A 111 2.10 13.45 7.78
C ASP A 111 1.85 11.97 8.10
N GLY A 112 0.82 11.67 8.90
CA GLY A 112 0.42 10.30 9.22
C GLY A 112 -0.07 9.52 8.00
N ILE A 113 -0.89 10.14 7.16
CA ILE A 113 -1.40 9.51 5.93
C ILE A 113 -0.26 9.25 4.94
N LEU A 114 0.70 10.17 4.83
CA LEU A 114 1.86 9.98 3.96
C LEU A 114 2.66 8.73 4.36
N LEU A 115 2.95 8.57 5.66
CA LEU A 115 3.70 7.42 6.18
C LEU A 115 2.96 6.11 5.91
N GLU A 116 1.66 6.06 6.20
CA GLU A 116 0.85 4.86 5.99
C GLU A 116 0.66 4.55 4.50
N PHE A 117 0.59 5.57 3.64
CA PHE A 117 0.56 5.39 2.19
C PHE A 117 1.86 4.78 1.64
N GLU A 118 3.03 5.19 2.15
CA GLU A 118 4.31 4.56 1.81
C GLU A 118 4.39 3.10 2.27
N LEU A 119 3.75 2.75 3.38
CA LEU A 119 3.63 1.36 3.82
C LEU A 119 2.70 0.58 2.87
N ALA A 120 1.52 1.13 2.56
CA ALA A 120 0.55 0.52 1.67
C ALA A 120 1.12 0.27 0.26
N SER A 121 1.88 1.22 -0.29
CA SER A 121 2.53 1.08 -1.61
C SER A 121 3.61 -0.01 -1.62
N ARG A 122 4.37 -0.18 -0.53
CA ARG A 122 5.32 -1.29 -0.38
C ARG A 122 4.61 -2.64 -0.29
N LEU A 123 3.53 -2.74 0.49
CA LEU A 123 2.72 -3.96 0.55
C LEU A 123 2.10 -4.29 -0.82
N PHE A 124 1.63 -3.29 -1.55
CA PHE A 124 1.11 -3.45 -2.90
C PHE A 124 2.16 -4.02 -3.86
N SER A 125 3.39 -3.50 -3.82
CA SER A 125 4.50 -4.05 -4.61
C SER A 125 4.78 -5.53 -4.27
N ARG A 126 4.76 -5.89 -2.97
CA ARG A 126 4.90 -7.29 -2.53
C ARG A 126 3.75 -8.18 -2.98
N CYS A 127 2.52 -7.67 -3.00
CA CYS A 127 1.34 -8.38 -3.50
C CYS A 127 1.47 -8.71 -4.99
N VAL A 128 1.90 -7.74 -5.81
CA VAL A 128 2.16 -7.95 -7.24
C VAL A 128 3.29 -8.96 -7.46
N GLN A 129 4.38 -8.89 -6.68
CA GLN A 129 5.47 -9.87 -6.75
C GLN A 129 4.98 -11.28 -6.42
N ALA A 130 4.18 -11.43 -5.37
CA ALA A 130 3.58 -12.71 -4.99
C ALA A 130 2.71 -13.26 -6.11
N LEU A 131 1.81 -12.45 -6.68
CA LEU A 131 0.98 -12.86 -7.83
C LEU A 131 1.82 -13.35 -9.01
N MET A 132 2.88 -12.62 -9.36
CA MET A 132 3.75 -12.96 -10.49
C MET A 132 4.54 -14.26 -10.25
N LEU A 133 4.99 -14.51 -9.02
CA LEU A 133 5.60 -15.79 -8.63
C LEU A 133 4.61 -16.96 -8.75
N THR A 134 3.34 -16.74 -8.41
CA THR A 134 2.31 -17.77 -8.53
C THR A 134 1.95 -18.06 -9.99
N ALA A 135 1.91 -17.03 -10.84
CA ALA A 135 1.73 -17.20 -12.28
C ALA A 135 2.89 -18.01 -12.91
N LEU A 136 4.13 -17.76 -12.49
CA LEU A 136 5.29 -18.58 -12.86
C LEU A 136 5.11 -20.04 -12.45
N ALA A 137 4.70 -20.29 -11.20
CA ALA A 137 4.44 -21.65 -10.71
C ALA A 137 3.39 -22.38 -11.58
N TYR A 138 2.35 -21.67 -12.01
CA TYR A 138 1.35 -22.20 -12.93
C TYR A 138 1.92 -22.58 -14.29
N PHE A 139 2.78 -21.75 -14.89
CA PHE A 139 3.45 -22.07 -16.16
C PHE A 139 4.34 -23.31 -16.05
N TYR A 140 5.04 -23.48 -14.93
CA TYR A 140 5.84 -24.67 -14.66
C TYR A 140 4.99 -25.95 -14.53
N LEU A 141 3.74 -25.85 -14.07
CA LEU A 141 2.82 -27.00 -14.09
C LEU A 141 2.32 -27.33 -15.51
N HIS A 142 2.23 -26.35 -16.42
CA HIS A 142 1.51 -26.54 -17.69
C HIS A 142 2.37 -27.16 -18.79
N HIS A 143 3.68 -26.90 -18.81
CA HIS A 143 4.53 -27.19 -19.97
C HIS A 143 5.53 -28.32 -19.70
N THR A 144 5.16 -29.53 -20.10
CA THR A 144 6.03 -30.73 -20.10
C THR A 144 6.91 -30.86 -21.35
N GLY A 145 6.73 -30.02 -22.38
CA GLY A 145 7.37 -30.17 -23.70
C GLY A 145 8.55 -29.25 -24.03
N TYR A 146 8.59 -28.00 -23.55
CA TYR A 146 9.65 -27.03 -23.90
C TYR A 146 10.12 -26.27 -22.66
N TRP A 147 11.35 -26.57 -22.21
CA TRP A 147 11.94 -25.98 -20.99
C TRP A 147 12.35 -24.50 -21.14
N SER A 148 12.38 -23.99 -22.37
CA SER A 148 12.82 -22.64 -22.69
C SER A 148 11.84 -21.55 -22.25
N THR A 149 10.53 -21.80 -22.31
CA THR A 149 9.50 -20.79 -22.00
C THR A 149 9.46 -20.38 -20.52
N PRO A 150 9.51 -21.29 -19.51
CA PRO A 150 9.55 -20.87 -18.12
C PRO A 150 10.89 -20.26 -17.71
N LEU A 151 12.01 -20.65 -18.34
CA LEU A 151 13.31 -20.02 -18.14
C LEU A 151 13.35 -18.57 -18.65
N LEU A 152 12.74 -18.32 -19.81
CA LEU A 152 12.62 -16.97 -20.36
C LEU A 152 11.71 -16.09 -19.49
N LEU A 153 10.62 -16.65 -18.95
CA LEU A 153 9.68 -15.92 -18.09
C LEU A 153 10.29 -15.65 -16.69
N THR A 154 11.05 -16.59 -16.12
CA THR A 154 11.82 -16.35 -14.89
C THR A 154 12.94 -15.34 -15.08
N ALA A 155 13.65 -15.38 -16.22
CA ALA A 155 14.66 -14.39 -16.59
C ALA A 155 14.07 -12.99 -16.79
N LEU A 156 12.91 -12.88 -17.44
CA LEU A 156 12.19 -11.61 -17.62
C LEU A 156 11.69 -11.05 -16.28
N LEU A 157 11.28 -11.91 -15.35
CA LEU A 157 10.82 -11.51 -14.03
C LEU A 157 11.97 -11.10 -13.08
N TYR A 158 13.15 -11.70 -13.24
CA TYR A 158 14.39 -11.25 -12.60
C TYR A 158 14.97 -9.98 -13.26
N GLY A 159 14.75 -9.81 -14.56
CA GLY A 159 15.19 -8.66 -15.35
C GLY A 159 14.28 -7.43 -15.21
N LEU A 160 13.02 -7.60 -14.81
CA LEU A 160 12.18 -6.48 -14.41
C LEU A 160 12.84 -5.84 -13.18
N PRO A 161 13.24 -4.56 -13.25
CA PRO A 161 13.95 -3.93 -12.15
C PRO A 161 13.09 -4.03 -10.89
N ARG A 162 13.63 -4.66 -9.83
CA ARG A 162 13.02 -4.78 -8.49
C ARG A 162 12.73 -3.44 -7.81
N THR A 163 12.89 -2.35 -8.53
CA THR A 163 12.89 -0.98 -8.06
C THR A 163 11.59 -0.30 -8.46
N VAL A 164 10.52 -0.60 -7.73
CA VAL A 164 9.69 0.50 -7.24
C VAL A 164 10.32 0.94 -5.92
N THR A 165 11.56 1.41 -5.99
CA THR A 165 12.12 2.28 -4.97
C THR A 165 11.47 3.63 -5.24
N LEU A 166 10.29 3.85 -4.65
CA LEU A 166 9.89 5.23 -4.39
C LEU A 166 11.08 5.87 -3.68
N PRO A 167 11.61 7.00 -4.17
CA PRO A 167 12.73 7.66 -3.54
C PRO A 167 12.34 7.88 -2.08
N SER A 168 13.02 7.19 -1.18
CA SER A 168 12.80 7.38 0.24
C SER A 168 13.11 8.84 0.52
N THR A 169 12.09 9.64 0.79
CA THR A 169 12.19 10.94 1.45
C THR A 169 12.57 10.72 2.93
N SER A 170 13.57 9.86 3.18
CA SER A 170 14.09 9.54 4.50
C SER A 170 14.83 10.70 5.16
N SER A 171 15.03 11.82 4.44
CA SER A 171 15.67 13.02 4.98
C SER A 171 14.75 13.87 5.88
N HIS A 172 13.42 13.74 5.79
CA HIS A 172 12.49 14.54 6.62
C HIS A 172 11.93 13.81 7.86
N ALA A 173 11.85 12.48 7.84
CA ALA A 173 11.28 11.70 8.94
C ALA A 173 12.20 11.62 10.19
N SER A 174 13.52 11.60 10.02
CA SER A 174 14.47 11.59 11.15
C SER A 174 14.49 12.90 11.94
N THR A 175 14.05 14.00 11.34
CA THR A 175 14.02 15.32 11.98
C THR A 175 12.70 15.55 12.74
N LEU A 176 11.60 14.90 12.33
CA LEU A 176 10.31 14.99 13.01
C LEU A 176 10.18 14.00 14.20
N ALA A 177 10.76 12.80 14.08
CA ALA A 177 10.78 11.81 15.17
C ALA A 177 11.54 12.29 16.43
N ARG A 178 12.43 13.29 16.28
CA ARG A 178 13.10 13.95 17.41
C ARG A 178 12.26 15.00 18.13
N ARG A 179 11.11 15.44 17.58
CA ARG A 179 10.32 16.53 18.17
C ARG A 179 9.12 16.10 19.02
N HIS A 180 8.61 14.87 18.92
CA HIS A 180 7.47 14.43 19.74
C HIS A 180 7.57 12.99 20.28
N PRO A 181 8.29 12.76 21.41
CA PRO A 181 8.33 11.46 22.08
C PRO A 181 7.04 11.08 22.84
N ARG A 182 5.95 11.87 22.78
CA ARG A 182 4.76 11.67 23.62
C ARG A 182 3.66 10.79 23.01
N ALA A 183 3.67 10.50 21.72
CA ALA A 183 2.58 9.73 21.08
C ALA A 183 2.68 8.20 21.30
N ALA A 184 3.81 7.68 21.78
CA ALA A 184 3.99 6.24 22.02
C ALA A 184 3.38 5.73 23.35
N ARG A 185 2.87 6.61 24.23
CA ARG A 185 2.46 6.23 25.59
C ARG A 185 0.98 5.89 25.75
N THR A 186 0.12 6.24 24.80
CA THR A 186 -1.34 6.06 24.93
C THR A 186 -1.90 4.75 24.33
N ARG A 187 -1.07 3.92 23.69
CA ARG A 187 -1.52 2.61 23.15
C ARG A 187 -1.53 1.45 24.17
N ARG A 188 -1.27 1.71 25.46
CA ARG A 188 -1.20 0.68 26.51
C ARG A 188 -2.38 0.67 27.50
N SER A 189 -3.39 1.53 27.35
CA SER A 189 -4.51 1.61 28.32
C SER A 189 -5.88 1.18 27.78
N LEU A 190 -5.93 0.53 26.62
CA LEU A 190 -7.16 -0.03 26.03
C LEU A 190 -6.87 -1.45 25.51
N CYS A 191 -6.44 -2.32 26.42
CA CYS A 191 -6.67 -3.76 26.41
C CYS A 191 -7.12 -4.14 27.81
#